data_AF-A0A351NH14-F1
#
_entry.id   AF-A0A351NH14-F1
#
_cell.length_a   1.000
_cell.length_b   1.000
_cell.length_c   1.000
_cell.angle_alpha   90.00
_cell.angle_beta   90.00
_cell.angle_gamma   90.00
#
_symmetry.space_group_name_H-M   'P 1'
#
loop_
_entity.id
_entity.type
_entity.pdbx_description
1 polymer ?
#
loop_
_entity_poly.entity_id
_entity_poly.type
_entity_poly.pdbx_seq_one_letter_code
_entity_poly.pdbx_strand_id
1 'polypeptide(L)' 'MGDTVTVFGTDPTVSELARILDTIPYEILTSVPRRIERIIVK' A
#
# COMPACT_ATOMS: atom_id res chain seq x y z
N MET A 1 -9.41 12.30 17.38
CA MET A 1 -7.95 12.03 17.37
C MET A 1 -7.69 11.07 16.23
N GLY A 2 -6.60 11.29 15.47
CA GLY A 2 -6.29 10.49 14.29
C GLY A 2 -4.82 10.10 14.34
N ASP A 3 -4.59 8.79 14.40
CA ASP A 3 -3.24 8.22 14.38
C ASP A 3 -2.84 7.91 12.94
N THR A 4 -1.56 8.09 12.64
CA THR A 4 -1.00 7.70 11.34
C THR A 4 -0.86 6.20 11.29
N VAL A 5 -1.37 5.58 10.23
CA VAL A 5 -1.25 4.14 9.99
C VAL A 5 -0.63 3.91 8.62
N THR A 6 0.32 2.95 8.57
CA THR A 6 0.91 2.47 7.33
C THR A 6 0.17 1.21 6.88
N VAL A 7 -0.43 1.24 5.69
CA VAL A 7 -1.11 0.06 5.12
C VAL A 7 -0.10 -0.91 4.49
N PHE A 8 0.88 -0.37 3.76
CA PHE A 8 2.05 -1.09 3.26
C PHE A 8 3.21 -0.10 3.06
N GLY A 9 4.44 -0.58 3.21
CA GLY A 9 5.67 0.22 3.14
C GLY A 9 6.88 -0.66 3.44
N THR A 10 7.71 -0.23 4.37
CA THR A 10 8.88 -1.01 4.82
C THR A 10 8.47 -2.21 5.68
N ASP A 11 7.48 -2.02 6.56
CA ASP A 11 6.92 -3.04 7.44
C ASP A 11 5.50 -2.59 7.85
N PRO A 12 4.42 -3.26 7.36
CA PRO A 12 4.42 -4.43 6.49
C PRO A 12 4.78 -4.10 5.03
N THR A 13 5.38 -5.03 4.32
CA THR A 13 5.70 -4.92 2.88
C THR A 13 4.48 -5.18 1.99
N VAL A 14 4.50 -4.67 0.76
CA VAL A 14 3.45 -4.95 -0.24
C VAL A 14 3.35 -6.45 -0.56
N SER A 15 4.47 -7.18 -0.50
CA SER A 15 4.52 -8.63 -0.74
C SER A 15 3.88 -9.44 0.39
N GLU A 16 4.04 -9.00 1.63
CA GLU A 16 3.34 -9.60 2.77
C GLU A 16 1.84 -9.38 2.67
N LEU A 17 1.43 -8.16 2.32
CA LEU A 17 0.02 -7.86 2.11
C LEU A 17 -0.58 -8.70 0.96
N ALA A 18 0.14 -8.84 -0.16
CA ALA A 18 -0.27 -9.68 -1.28
C ALA A 18 -0.48 -11.14 -0.87
N ARG A 19 0.43 -11.69 -0.04
CA ARG A 19 0.31 -13.05 0.50
C ARG A 19 -0.91 -13.22 1.42
N ILE A 20 -1.19 -12.24 2.27
CA ILE A 20 -2.35 -12.28 3.18
C ILE A 20 -3.66 -12.21 2.40
N LEU A 21 -3.69 -11.43 1.31
CA LEU A 21 -4.87 -11.20 0.48
C LEU A 21 -5.02 -12.21 -0.68
N ASP A 22 -4.13 -13.20 -0.77
CA ASP A 22 -4.09 -14.21 -1.86
C ASP A 22 -4.10 -13.59 -3.27
N THR A 23 -3.25 -12.58 -3.48
CA THR A 23 -3.05 -11.88 -4.75
C THR A 23 -1.55 -11.64 -5.02
N ILE A 24 -1.23 -10.92 -6.10
CA ILE A 24 0.12 -10.51 -6.47
C ILE A 24 0.36 -9.01 -6.15
N PRO A 25 1.61 -8.59 -5.88
CA PRO A 25 1.92 -7.20 -5.53
C PRO A 25 1.45 -6.16 -6.55
N TYR A 26 1.49 -6.50 -7.85
CA TYR A 26 1.09 -5.58 -8.92
C TYR A 26 -0.40 -5.23 -8.87
N GLU A 27 -1.27 -6.14 -8.43
CA GLU A 27 -2.70 -5.83 -8.28
C GLU A 27 -2.92 -4.79 -7.18
N ILE A 28 -2.21 -4.91 -6.05
CA ILE A 28 -2.27 -3.91 -4.97
C ILE A 28 -1.75 -2.56 -5.47
N LEU A 29 -0.58 -2.52 -6.11
CA LEU A 29 0.04 -1.27 -6.58
C LEU A 29 -0.81 -0.56 -7.63
N THR A 30 -1.42 -1.30 -8.56
CA THR A 30 -2.25 -0.73 -9.63
C THR A 30 -3.68 -0.45 -9.19
N SER A 31 -4.16 -1.06 -8.10
CA SER A 31 -5.49 -0.80 -7.55
C SER A 31 -5.63 0.56 -6.86
N VAL A 32 -4.52 1.25 -6.52
CA VAL A 32 -4.55 2.54 -5.81
C VAL A 32 -5.26 3.60 -6.66
N PRO A 33 -6.46 4.06 -6.24
CA PRO A 33 -7.27 4.94 -7.06
C PRO A 33 -6.61 6.30 -7.33
N ARG A 34 -7.00 6.94 -8.44
CA ARG A 34 -6.51 8.29 -8.80
C ARG A 34 -6.80 9.37 -7.75
N ARG A 35 -7.87 9.21 -6.94
CA ARG A 35 -8.26 10.16 -5.89
C ARG A 35 -7.32 10.18 -4.67
N ILE A 36 -6.48 9.16 -4.51
CA ILE A 36 -5.48 9.14 -3.43
C ILE A 36 -4.36 10.12 -3.82
N GLU A 37 -4.05 11.03 -2.91
CA GLU A 37 -2.99 12.02 -3.08
C GLU A 37 -1.63 11.31 -3.28
N ARG A 38 -0.84 11.80 -4.24
CA ARG A 38 0.48 11.27 -4.56
C ARG A 38 1.52 12.32 -4.17
N ILE A 39 2.31 12.01 -3.14
CA ILE A 39 3.40 12.85 -2.67
C ILE A 39 4.71 12.17 -3.08
N ILE A 40 5.54 12.85 -3.88
CA ILE A 40 6.85 12.33 -4.31
C ILE A 40 7.92 12.90 -3.39
N VAL A 41 8.58 12.02 -2.65
CA VAL A 41 9.71 12.34 -1.77
C VAL A 41 11.04 11.94 -2.43
N LYS A 42 12.11 12.66 -2.13
CA LYS A 42 13.45 12.45 -2.72
C LYS A 42 14.23 11.36 -1.99
#